data_AF-A0A401QH64-F1
#
_entry.id   AF-A0A401QH64-F1
#
_cell.length_a   1.000
_cell.length_b   1.000
_cell.length_c   1.000
_cell.angle_alpha   90.00
_cell.angle_beta   90.00
_cell.angle_gamma   90.00
#
_symmetry.space_group_name_H-M   'P 1'
#
loop_
_entity.id
_entity.type
_entity.pdbx_description
1 polymer ?
#
loop_
_entity_poly.entity_id
_entity_poly.type
_entity_poly.pdbx_seq_one_letter_code
_entity_poly.pdbx_strand_id
1 'polypeptide(L)'
;CVLNWFGDWSTEALYQVGKEFTSKMDLEKPNYIVPDYMPIAYDKLPQPPSHREAIVNSCVFVHLTLHQANTRRAKRGGRIMAITPRHYLDFINHYANMFNEKRSELEEQQMHLNVGLRKIKETVDQVQ
;
A
#
# COMPACT_ATOMS: atom_id res chain seq x y z
N CYS A 1 3.99 -27.34 -31.76
CA CYS A 1 4.43 -26.55 -30.58
C CYS A 1 3.23 -26.29 -29.68
N VAL A 2 3.39 -26.39 -28.35
CA VAL A 2 2.35 -25.98 -27.40
C VAL A 2 2.45 -24.47 -27.23
N LEU A 3 1.41 -23.74 -27.61
CA LEU A 3 1.36 -22.28 -27.44
C LEU A 3 0.90 -21.98 -26.02
N ASN A 4 1.77 -21.32 -25.25
CA ASN A 4 1.45 -20.87 -23.90
C ASN A 4 1.33 -19.34 -23.90
N TRP A 5 0.09 -18.85 -23.76
CA TRP A 5 -0.22 -17.42 -23.76
C TRP A 5 -0.48 -16.94 -22.33
N PHE A 6 0.50 -16.26 -21.74
CA PHE A 6 0.39 -15.73 -20.38
C PHE A 6 -0.42 -14.43 -20.30
N GLY A 7 -0.45 -13.63 -21.37
CA GLY A 7 -1.07 -12.32 -21.34
C GLY A 7 -0.45 -11.40 -20.27
N ASP A 8 -1.29 -10.54 -19.68
CA ASP A 8 -0.95 -9.72 -18.53
C ASP A 8 -1.38 -10.41 -17.22
N TRP A 9 -0.94 -9.91 -16.07
CA TRP A 9 -1.35 -10.47 -14.78
C TRP A 9 -2.84 -10.29 -14.51
N SER A 10 -3.47 -11.37 -14.04
CA SER A 10 -4.83 -11.32 -13.51
C SER A 10 -4.89 -10.51 -12.22
N THR A 11 -6.08 -10.05 -11.85
CA THR A 11 -6.32 -9.38 -10.55
C THR A 11 -5.95 -10.28 -9.37
N GLU A 12 -6.14 -11.59 -9.50
CA GLU A 12 -5.70 -12.60 -8.54
C GLU A 12 -4.17 -12.63 -8.41
N ALA A 13 -3.44 -12.66 -9.53
CA ALA A 13 -1.97 -12.62 -9.51
C ALA A 13 -1.45 -11.33 -8.87
N LEU A 14 -2.01 -10.17 -9.24
CA LEU A 14 -1.68 -8.88 -8.63
C LEU A 14 -1.94 -8.89 -7.12
N TYR A 15 -3.11 -9.40 -6.70
CA TYR A 15 -3.47 -9.48 -5.29
C TYR A 15 -2.52 -10.38 -4.49
N GLN A 16 -2.20 -11.58 -4.99
CA GLN A 16 -1.29 -12.51 -4.32
C GLN A 16 0.12 -11.94 -4.19
N VAL A 17 0.64 -11.34 -5.26
CA VAL A 17 1.94 -10.68 -5.22
C VAL A 17 1.92 -9.51 -4.24
N GLY A 18 0.88 -8.68 -4.24
CA GLY A 18 0.73 -7.58 -3.28
C GLY A 18 0.66 -8.08 -1.83
N LYS A 19 -0.06 -9.17 -1.57
CA LYS A 19 -0.16 -9.78 -0.24
C LYS A 19 1.19 -10.32 0.24
N GLU A 20 1.93 -10.99 -0.62
CA GLU A 20 3.25 -11.54 -0.28
C GLU A 20 4.27 -10.44 0.01
N PHE A 21 4.33 -9.41 -0.83
CA PHE A 21 5.27 -8.30 -0.64
C PHE A 21 4.95 -7.45 0.59
N THR A 22 3.67 -7.32 0.93
CA THR A 22 3.26 -6.58 2.12
C THR A 22 3.40 -7.38 3.41
N SER A 23 3.54 -8.71 3.36
CA SER A 23 3.58 -9.61 4.54
C SER A 23 4.60 -9.19 5.62
N LYS A 24 5.76 -8.67 5.19
CA LYS A 24 6.85 -8.22 6.08
C LYS A 24 6.61 -6.84 6.69
N MET A 25 5.59 -6.12 6.23
CA MET A 25 5.24 -4.79 6.73
C MET A 25 4.25 -4.90 7.89
N ASP A 26 4.43 -4.03 8.89
CA ASP A 26 3.50 -3.87 10.00
C ASP A 26 2.25 -3.08 9.57
N LEU A 27 1.32 -3.80 8.94
CA LEU A 27 0.03 -3.28 8.48
C LEU A 27 -1.15 -3.81 9.31
N GLU A 28 -0.87 -4.42 10.47
CA GLU A 28 -1.93 -4.92 11.34
C GLU A 28 -2.50 -3.78 12.18
N LYS A 29 -3.79 -3.47 11.97
CA LYS A 29 -4.52 -2.50 12.78
C LYS A 29 -5.74 -3.18 13.38
N PRO A 30 -5.71 -3.55 14.69
CA PRO A 30 -6.84 -4.18 15.36
C PRO A 30 -8.11 -3.32 15.33
N ASN A 31 -7.96 -2.00 15.32
CA ASN A 31 -9.07 -1.04 15.31
C ASN A 31 -9.44 -0.59 13.88
N TYR A 32 -9.17 -1.41 12.87
CA TYR A 32 -9.57 -1.12 11.50
C TYR A 32 -11.09 -1.24 11.34
N ILE A 33 -11.71 -0.18 10.84
CA ILE A 33 -13.14 -0.13 10.56
C ILE A 33 -13.33 -0.22 9.04
N VAL A 34 -14.08 -1.24 8.61
CA VAL A 34 -14.44 -1.40 7.20
C VAL A 34 -15.47 -0.32 6.84
N PRO A 35 -15.26 0.48 5.77
CA PRO A 35 -16.24 1.46 5.32
C PRO A 35 -17.54 0.80 4.85
N ASP A 36 -18.66 1.54 4.93
CA ASP A 36 -19.98 1.07 4.44
C ASP A 36 -19.95 0.70 2.95
N TYR A 37 -19.12 1.39 2.17
CA TYR A 37 -18.86 1.09 0.77
C TYR A 37 -17.36 0.91 0.53
N MET A 38 -16.96 -0.31 0.16
CA MET A 38 -15.59 -0.66 -0.20
C MET A 38 -15.52 -1.06 -1.68
N PRO A 39 -14.82 -0.31 -2.55
CA PRO A 39 -14.63 -0.71 -3.94
C PRO A 39 -13.72 -1.95 -4.02
N ILE A 40 -14.25 -3.03 -4.58
CA ILE A 40 -13.55 -4.30 -4.73
C ILE A 40 -12.84 -4.33 -6.08
N ALA A 41 -11.52 -4.41 -6.08
CA ALA A 41 -10.70 -4.62 -7.28
C ALA A 41 -10.33 -6.09 -7.49
N TYR A 42 -10.35 -6.89 -6.41
CA TYR A 42 -10.15 -8.33 -6.44
C TYR A 42 -11.43 -9.05 -5.99
N ASP A 43 -12.10 -9.74 -6.90
CA ASP A 43 -13.45 -10.29 -6.69
C ASP A 43 -13.58 -11.27 -5.52
N LYS A 44 -12.50 -11.99 -5.18
CA LYS A 44 -12.50 -12.99 -4.09
C LYS A 44 -11.88 -12.44 -2.79
N LEU A 45 -12.00 -11.13 -2.55
CA LEU A 45 -11.54 -10.50 -1.31
C LEU A 45 -12.32 -11.05 -0.10
N PRO A 46 -11.64 -11.49 0.98
CA PRO A 46 -12.32 -11.87 2.22
C PRO A 46 -13.13 -10.71 2.81
N GLN A 47 -14.32 -11.02 3.34
CA GLN A 47 -15.23 -10.05 3.96
C GLN A 47 -15.56 -10.50 5.39
N PRO A 48 -15.36 -9.66 6.43
CA PRO A 48 -14.77 -8.32 6.37
C PRO A 48 -13.26 -8.36 6.09
N PRO A 49 -12.71 -7.44 5.28
CA PRO A 49 -11.27 -7.40 5.02
C PRO A 49 -10.49 -6.87 6.23
N SER A 50 -9.30 -7.41 6.45
CA SER A 50 -8.32 -6.80 7.34
C SER A 50 -7.76 -5.49 6.76
N HIS A 51 -7.09 -4.67 7.60
CA HIS A 51 -6.44 -3.44 7.13
C HIS A 51 -5.45 -3.72 5.99
N ARG A 52 -4.66 -4.79 6.13
CA ARG A 52 -3.72 -5.26 5.12
C ARG A 52 -4.43 -5.61 3.81
N GLU A 53 -5.50 -6.38 3.86
CA GLU A 53 -6.26 -6.78 2.67
C GLU A 53 -6.89 -5.58 1.97
N ALA A 54 -7.38 -4.59 2.72
CA ALA A 54 -7.89 -3.34 2.16
C ALA A 54 -6.78 -2.54 1.45
N ILE A 55 -5.56 -2.48 2.01
CA ILE A 55 -4.40 -1.84 1.36
C ILE A 55 -4.02 -2.59 0.07
N VAL A 56 -3.91 -3.92 0.13
CA VAL A 56 -3.55 -4.74 -1.05
C VAL A 56 -4.60 -4.59 -2.15
N ASN A 57 -5.90 -4.63 -1.81
CA ASN A 57 -6.97 -4.36 -2.77
C ASN A 57 -6.86 -2.95 -3.40
N SER A 58 -6.48 -1.96 -2.59
CA SER A 58 -6.23 -0.59 -3.09
C SER A 58 -5.04 -0.52 -4.04
N CYS A 59 -3.95 -1.25 -3.76
CA CYS A 59 -2.82 -1.37 -4.68
C CYS A 59 -3.22 -1.96 -6.03
N VAL A 60 -4.01 -3.04 -6.03
CA VAL A 60 -4.56 -3.64 -7.26
C VAL A 60 -5.41 -2.61 -8.01
N PHE A 61 -6.30 -1.91 -7.30
CA PHE A 61 -7.12 -0.85 -7.89
C PHE A 61 -6.28 0.22 -8.60
N VAL A 62 -5.26 0.76 -7.93
CA VAL A 62 -4.36 1.77 -8.51
C VAL A 62 -3.76 1.27 -9.83
N HIS A 63 -3.24 0.04 -9.85
CA HIS A 63 -2.69 -0.56 -11.07
C HIS A 63 -3.73 -0.62 -12.22
N LEU A 64 -4.94 -1.09 -11.94
CA LEU A 64 -6.03 -1.16 -12.93
C LEU A 64 -6.44 0.23 -13.44
N THR A 65 -6.47 1.25 -12.58
CA THR A 65 -6.80 2.61 -13.01
C THR A 65 -5.78 3.18 -14.00
N LEU A 66 -4.51 2.77 -13.93
CA LEU A 66 -3.50 3.18 -14.91
C LEU A 66 -3.78 2.55 -16.29
N HIS A 67 -4.20 1.28 -16.36
CA HIS A 67 -4.65 0.67 -17.61
C HIS A 67 -5.81 1.45 -18.22
N GLN A 68 -6.82 1.78 -17.41
CA GLN A 68 -7.96 2.59 -17.87
C GLN A 68 -7.54 3.99 -18.32
N ALA A 69 -6.61 4.63 -17.60
CA ALA A 69 -6.09 5.94 -17.96
C ALA A 69 -5.36 5.92 -19.31
N ASN A 70 -4.58 4.88 -19.57
CA ASN A 70 -3.94 4.67 -20.87
C ASN A 70 -4.95 4.48 -21.99
N THR A 71 -5.99 3.66 -21.81
CA THR A 71 -7.06 3.52 -22.81
C THR A 71 -7.75 4.85 -23.09
N ARG A 72 -8.02 5.65 -22.05
CA ARG A 72 -8.60 6.99 -22.19
C ARG A 72 -7.67 7.95 -22.94
N ARG A 73 -6.35 7.91 -22.68
CA ARG A 73 -5.36 8.72 -23.40
C ARG A 73 -5.19 8.31 -24.85
N ALA A 74 -5.20 7.01 -25.13
CA ALA A 74 -5.11 6.47 -26.49
C ALA A 74 -6.26 6.99 -27.37
N LYS A 75 -7.49 7.01 -26.83
CA LYS A 75 -8.67 7.56 -27.52
C LYS A 75 -8.55 9.05 -27.89
N ARG A 76 -7.69 9.80 -27.20
CA ARG A 76 -7.44 11.23 -27.44
C ARG A 76 -6.25 11.48 -28.38
N GLY A 77 -5.66 10.43 -28.96
CA GLY A 77 -4.49 10.54 -29.85
C GLY A 77 -3.18 10.86 -29.13
N GLY A 78 -3.15 10.73 -27.80
CA GLY A 78 -1.94 10.95 -27.01
C GLY A 78 -0.98 9.76 -27.06
N ARG A 79 0.32 10.02 -26.86
CA ARG A 79 1.31 8.95 -26.65
C ARG A 79 1.02 8.21 -25.35
N ILE A 80 0.97 6.88 -25.43
CA ILE A 80 0.78 6.00 -24.26
C ILE A 80 2.04 5.18 -23.99
N MET A 81 2.25 4.83 -22.74
CA MET A 81 3.29 3.88 -22.31
C MET A 81 2.59 2.62 -21.82
N ALA A 82 3.06 1.44 -22.22
CA ALA A 82 2.51 0.19 -21.73
C ALA A 82 2.73 0.05 -20.22
N ILE A 83 1.66 -0.22 -19.49
CA ILE A 83 1.74 -0.63 -18.08
C ILE A 83 1.94 -2.13 -18.07
N THR A 84 2.81 -2.58 -17.18
CA THR A 84 3.28 -3.96 -17.12
C THR A 84 3.38 -4.38 -15.65
N PRO A 85 3.40 -5.69 -15.36
CA PRO A 85 3.56 -6.19 -14.00
C PRO A 85 4.82 -5.68 -13.29
N ARG A 86 5.87 -5.35 -14.05
CA ARG A 86 7.08 -4.72 -13.51
C ARG A 86 6.78 -3.41 -12.79
N HIS A 87 5.92 -2.56 -13.37
CA HIS A 87 5.50 -1.32 -12.74
C HIS A 87 4.73 -1.56 -11.43
N TYR A 88 3.99 -2.67 -11.34
CA TYR A 88 3.31 -3.05 -10.10
C TYR A 88 4.29 -3.47 -9.00
N LEU A 89 5.30 -4.27 -9.35
CA LEU A 89 6.37 -4.65 -8.43
C LEU A 89 7.15 -3.43 -7.93
N ASP A 90 7.55 -2.54 -8.84
CA ASP A 90 8.26 -1.31 -8.51
C ASP A 90 7.40 -0.42 -7.58
N PHE A 91 6.09 -0.32 -7.86
CA PHE A 91 5.14 0.41 -7.03
C PHE A 91 5.05 -0.15 -5.60
N ILE A 92 4.90 -1.47 -5.43
CA ILE A 92 4.80 -2.07 -4.09
C ILE A 92 6.12 -1.91 -3.33
N ASN A 93 7.26 -2.10 -3.99
CA ASN A 93 8.56 -1.89 -3.38
C ASN A 93 8.73 -0.43 -2.91
N HIS A 94 8.31 0.53 -3.73
CA HIS A 94 8.34 1.94 -3.37
C HIS A 94 7.44 2.23 -2.16
N TYR A 95 6.24 1.65 -2.12
CA TYR A 95 5.34 1.75 -0.98
C TYR A 95 5.97 1.18 0.30
N ALA A 96 6.58 -0.01 0.23
CA ALA A 96 7.23 -0.64 1.37
C ALA A 96 8.40 0.18 1.91
N ASN A 97 9.25 0.70 1.04
CA ASN A 97 10.38 1.54 1.42
C ASN A 97 9.92 2.84 2.08
N MET A 98 8.95 3.53 1.46
CA MET A 98 8.40 4.78 1.98
C MET A 98 7.73 4.58 3.34
N PHE A 99 7.00 3.47 3.51
CA PHE A 99 6.35 3.15 4.78
C PHE A 99 7.37 3.00 5.92
N ASN A 100 8.44 2.24 5.69
CA ASN A 100 9.47 2.00 6.70
C ASN A 100 10.25 3.29 7.02
N GLU A 101 10.62 4.06 5.99
CA GLU A 101 11.32 5.34 6.16
C GLU A 101 10.49 6.31 7.01
N LYS A 102 9.24 6.56 6.60
CA LYS A 102 8.38 7.53 7.29
C LYS A 102 7.98 7.08 8.69
N ARG A 103 7.82 5.78 8.90
CA ARG A 103 7.57 5.24 10.24
C ARG A 103 8.78 5.45 11.15
N SER A 104 9.99 5.13 10.67
CA SER A 104 11.22 5.31 11.44
C SER A 104 11.45 6.77 11.82
N GLU A 105 11.22 7.71 10.89
CA GLU A 105 11.31 9.15 11.16
C GLU A 105 10.33 9.59 12.27
N LEU A 106 9.09 9.10 12.24
CA LEU A 106 8.08 9.42 13.26
C LEU A 106 8.41 8.81 14.62
N GLU A 107 8.93 7.58 14.66
CA GLU A 107 9.35 6.91 15.90
C GLU A 107 10.52 7.64 16.57
N GLU A 108 11.49 8.11 15.78
CA GLU A 108 12.60 8.93 16.27
C GLU A 108 12.10 10.27 16.84
N GLN A 109 11.21 10.96 16.11
CA GLN A 109 10.60 12.21 16.60
C GLN A 109 9.80 11.98 17.89
N GLN A 110 9.03 10.91 17.98
CA GLN A 110 8.29 10.53 19.19
C GLN A 110 9.24 10.27 20.37
N MET A 111 10.38 9.61 20.12
CA MET A 111 11.41 9.38 21.14
C MET A 111 11.96 10.71 21.67
N HIS A 112 12.33 11.64 20.78
CA HIS A 112 12.83 12.96 21.17
C HIS A 112 11.82 13.74 22.01
N LEU A 113 10.54 13.71 21.62
CA LEU A 113 9.46 14.34 22.39
C LEU A 113 9.31 13.71 23.78
N ASN A 114 9.30 12.37 23.86
CA ASN A 114 9.19 11.66 25.14
C ASN A 114 10.35 11.98 26.09
N VAL A 115 11.58 12.06 25.56
CA VAL A 115 12.75 12.47 26.34
C VAL A 115 12.63 13.92 26.81
N GLY A 116 12.17 14.82 25.94
CA GLY A 116 11.93 16.23 26.29
C GLY A 116 10.90 16.37 27.41
N LEU A 117 9.76 15.68 27.30
CA LEU A 117 8.71 15.67 28.33
C LEU A 117 9.21 15.12 29.66
N ARG A 118 10.02 14.05 29.64
CA ARG A 118 10.62 13.50 30.87
C ARG A 118 11.53 14.51 31.56
N LYS A 119 12.40 15.20 30.81
CA LYS A 119 13.28 16.24 31.37
C LYS A 119 12.51 17.42 31.96
N ILE A 120 11.44 17.84 31.30
CA ILE A 120 10.55 18.90 31.83
C ILE A 120 9.95 18.45 33.16
N LYS A 121 9.45 17.20 33.23
CA LYS A 121 8.90 16.65 34.47
C LYS A 121 9.96 16.58 35.59
N GLU A 122 11.17 16.10 35.28
CA GLU A 122 12.29 16.07 36.23
C GLU A 122 12.64 17.47 36.75
N THR A 123 12.56 18.50 35.89
CA THR A 123 12.81 19.89 36.29
C THR A 123 11.71 20.42 37.23
N VAL A 124 10.45 20.05 36.99
CA VAL A 124 9.34 20.40 37.88
C VAL A 124 9.54 19.76 39.26
N ASP A 125 9.92 18.48 39.30
CA ASP A 125 10.16 17.75 40.55
C ASP A 125 11.36 18.28 41.35
N GLN A 126 12.34 18.95 40.71
CA GLN A 126 13.49 19.56 41.39
C GLN A 126 13.25 20.96 41.96
N VAL A 127 12.29 21.71 41.38
CA VAL A 127 11.97 23.08 41.80
C VAL A 127 10.97 23.10 42.95
N GLN A 128 10.16 22.04 43.09
CA GLN A 128 9.17 21.87 44.15
C GLN A 128 9.77 21.21 45.41
#